data_AF-A0A7J7KHR4-F1
#
_entry.id   AF-A0A7J7KHR4-F1
#
_cell.length_a   1.000
_cell.length_b   1.000
_cell.length_c   1.000
_cell.angle_alpha   90.00
_cell.angle_beta   90.00
_cell.angle_gamma   90.00
#
_symmetry.space_group_name_H-M   'P 1'
#
loop_
_entity.id
_entity.type
_entity.pdbx_description
1 polymer ?
#
loop_
_entity_poly.entity_id
_entity_poly.type
_entity_poly.pdbx_seq_one_letter_code
_entity_poly.pdbx_strand_id
1 'polypeptide(L)'
;MSQAYLPLSYSREILTTIFELLFCIQDRNENLIQLVNELMLQYPEVESQIFIGAKDIVVNPKVNNMLNGYDKAQYPLLMISDSSIKMKPHTLTDMVSHMTEKVGLVHQVPIMCDGDLSFCRQVEQVWFGGAHARIYLFANAFGFNCMTSMSCVFRKKILDEEGGLVSMGNYLGEDFFLTQLIINK
;
A
#
# COMPACT_ATOMS: atom_id res chain seq x y z
N MET A 1 25.95 19.72 10.84
CA MET A 1 25.56 19.56 12.26
C MET A 1 24.15 20.09 12.44
N SER A 2 23.18 19.19 12.51
CA SER A 2 21.82 19.45 13.02
C SER A 2 21.26 18.08 13.39
N GLN A 3 21.59 17.62 14.60
CA GLN A 3 20.95 16.46 15.22
C GLN A 3 19.60 16.96 15.73
N ALA A 4 18.52 16.50 15.09
CA ALA A 4 17.19 16.64 15.66
C ALA A 4 17.10 15.72 16.89
N TYR A 5 17.23 16.31 18.07
CA TYR A 5 16.93 15.66 19.34
C TYR A 5 15.42 15.45 19.41
N LEU A 6 14.96 14.22 19.15
CA LEU A 6 13.64 13.76 19.58
C LEU A 6 13.74 13.24 21.02
N PRO A 7 12.83 13.64 21.92
CA PRO A 7 12.89 13.24 23.33
C PRO A 7 12.68 11.72 23.50
N LEU A 8 13.52 11.13 24.36
CA LEU A 8 13.57 9.71 24.75
C LEU A 8 12.27 9.11 25.31
N SER A 9 11.21 9.90 25.48
CA SER A 9 9.89 9.41 25.90
C SER A 9 9.09 8.80 24.75
N TYR A 10 9.31 9.25 23.51
CA TYR A 10 8.60 8.72 22.32
C TYR A 10 9.18 7.39 21.82
N SER A 11 10.41 7.05 22.21
CA SER A 11 11.14 5.90 21.70
C SER A 11 10.78 4.55 22.35
N ARG A 12 9.92 4.54 23.40
CA ARG A 12 9.47 3.30 24.05
C ARG A 12 8.06 2.84 23.67
N GLU A 13 7.24 3.66 23.02
CA GLU A 13 5.85 3.31 22.66
C GLU A 13 5.65 2.90 21.18
N ILE A 14 6.65 2.99 20.30
CA ILE A 14 6.50 2.78 18.84
C ILE A 14 7.30 1.56 18.32
N LEU A 15 7.26 0.42 19.02
CA LEU A 15 8.02 -0.79 18.62
C LEU A 15 7.19 -2.09 18.60
N THR A 16 5.91 -2.08 18.20
CA THR A 16 5.10 -3.31 18.18
C THR A 16 4.16 -3.47 16.99
N THR A 17 4.43 -2.82 15.85
CA THR A 17 3.67 -3.19 14.64
C THR A 17 4.19 -4.53 14.13
N ILE A 18 3.44 -5.59 14.42
CA ILE A 18 3.67 -6.92 13.87
C ILE A 18 3.04 -6.95 12.48
N PHE A 19 3.80 -7.40 11.49
CA PHE A 19 3.34 -7.51 10.11
C PHE A 19 4.01 -8.69 9.41
N GLU A 20 3.40 -9.11 8.31
CA GLU A 20 3.98 -10.03 7.34
C GLU A 20 4.12 -9.35 5.98
N LEU A 21 5.01 -9.85 5.13
CA LEU A 21 5.21 -9.39 3.76
C LEU A 21 4.89 -10.49 2.76
N LEU A 22 3.94 -10.22 1.86
CA LEU A 22 3.52 -11.15 0.83
C LEU A 22 3.91 -10.61 -0.54
N PHE A 23 5.07 -11.04 -1.03
CA PHE A 23 5.60 -10.62 -2.33
C PHE A 23 4.86 -11.36 -3.45
N CYS A 24 4.13 -10.62 -4.27
CA CYS A 24 3.40 -11.16 -5.42
C CYS A 24 4.13 -10.77 -6.73
N ILE A 25 4.74 -11.75 -7.38
CA ILE A 25 5.49 -11.58 -8.62
C ILE A 25 4.70 -12.22 -9.76
N GLN A 26 4.27 -11.41 -10.73
CA GLN A 26 3.45 -11.90 -11.85
C GLN A 26 4.22 -12.86 -12.75
N ASP A 27 5.35 -12.41 -13.30
CA ASP A 27 6.16 -13.19 -14.23
C ASP A 27 7.42 -13.71 -13.56
N ARG A 28 7.78 -14.96 -13.85
CA ARG A 28 8.99 -15.57 -13.32
C ARG A 28 10.24 -14.80 -13.78
N ASN A 29 10.83 -14.06 -12.86
CA ASN A 29 12.06 -13.31 -13.05
C ASN A 29 13.07 -13.73 -11.99
N GLU A 30 14.05 -14.55 -12.39
CA GLU A 30 15.03 -15.14 -11.47
C GLU A 30 15.84 -14.09 -10.70
N ASN A 31 16.16 -12.94 -11.32
CA ASN A 31 16.89 -11.87 -10.65
C ASN A 31 16.05 -11.22 -9.55
N LEU A 32 14.75 -11.00 -9.81
CA LEU A 32 13.83 -10.45 -8.82
C LEU A 32 13.55 -11.45 -7.69
N ILE A 33 13.37 -12.73 -8.04
CA ILE A 33 13.16 -13.81 -7.07
C ILE A 33 14.39 -13.94 -6.16
N GLN A 34 15.60 -13.92 -6.73
CA GLN A 34 16.85 -13.94 -5.96
C GLN A 34 16.94 -12.74 -5.01
N LEU A 35 16.66 -11.53 -5.49
CA LEU A 35 16.66 -10.32 -4.67
C LEU A 35 15.69 -10.43 -3.49
N VAL A 36 14.46 -10.90 -3.73
CA VAL A 36 13.46 -11.08 -2.66
C VAL A 36 13.93 -12.14 -1.66
N ASN A 37 14.48 -13.27 -2.12
CA ASN A 37 15.02 -14.30 -1.22
C ASN A 37 16.17 -13.76 -0.36
N GLU A 38 17.07 -12.96 -0.94
CA GLU A 38 18.16 -12.32 -0.19
C GLU A 38 17.62 -11.36 0.89
N LEU A 39 16.58 -10.58 0.57
CA LEU A 39 15.90 -9.72 1.55
C LEU A 39 15.22 -10.54 2.66
N MET A 40 14.55 -11.63 2.33
CA MET A 40 13.92 -12.51 3.32
C MET A 40 14.97 -13.14 4.27
N LEU A 41 16.14 -13.50 3.75
CA LEU A 41 17.27 -13.99 4.57
C LEU A 41 17.90 -12.89 5.42
N GLN A 42 17.91 -11.65 4.93
CA GLN A 42 18.45 -10.50 5.66
C GLN A 42 17.56 -10.08 6.84
N TYR A 43 16.24 -10.30 6.75
CA TYR A 43 15.25 -9.90 7.75
C TYR A 43 14.40 -11.10 8.23
N PRO A 44 15.00 -12.12 8.86
CA PRO A 44 14.30 -13.35 9.26
C PRO A 44 13.25 -13.14 10.35
N GLU A 45 13.28 -12.01 11.05
CA GLU A 45 12.28 -11.62 12.05
C GLU A 45 10.94 -11.18 11.43
N VAL A 46 10.93 -10.85 10.13
CA VAL A 46 9.71 -10.49 9.40
C VAL A 46 9.18 -11.71 8.66
N GLU A 47 8.00 -12.18 9.08
CA GLU A 47 7.32 -13.26 8.35
C GLU A 47 7.08 -12.81 6.91
N SER A 48 7.60 -13.59 5.96
CA SER A 48 7.56 -13.20 4.56
C SER A 48 7.37 -14.42 3.67
N GLN A 49 6.60 -14.24 2.60
CA GLN A 49 6.32 -15.27 1.60
C GLN A 49 6.36 -14.67 0.19
N ILE A 50 6.77 -15.51 -0.77
CA ILE A 50 6.84 -15.16 -2.18
C ILE A 50 5.84 -16.01 -2.96
N PHE A 51 5.05 -15.34 -3.80
CA PHE A 51 4.10 -15.95 -4.73
C PHE A 51 4.52 -15.60 -6.14
N ILE A 52 4.70 -16.61 -6.99
CA ILE A 52 5.09 -16.45 -8.39
C ILE A 52 3.93 -16.92 -9.25
N GLY A 53 3.51 -16.09 -10.20
CA GLY A 53 2.39 -16.36 -11.08
C GLY A 53 1.09 -15.72 -10.59
N ALA A 54 0.36 -15.14 -11.53
CA ALA A 54 -1.02 -14.70 -11.35
C ALA A 54 -1.99 -15.89 -11.39
N LYS A 55 -3.18 -15.74 -10.80
CA LYS A 55 -4.24 -16.75 -10.91
C LYS A 55 -4.99 -16.72 -12.25
N ASP A 56 -4.89 -15.64 -13.00
CA ASP A 56 -5.57 -15.41 -14.29
C ASP A 56 -7.08 -15.68 -14.26
N ILE A 57 -7.76 -15.27 -13.18
CA ILE A 57 -9.20 -15.44 -13.01
C ILE A 57 -10.01 -14.16 -13.23
N VAL A 58 -9.38 -12.99 -13.17
CA VAL A 58 -10.01 -11.69 -13.41
C VAL A 58 -9.32 -10.92 -14.53
N VAL A 59 -9.88 -9.79 -14.96
CA VAL A 59 -9.32 -8.97 -16.05
C VAL A 59 -8.19 -8.06 -15.55
N ASN A 60 -8.29 -7.54 -14.33
CA ASN A 60 -7.26 -6.67 -13.76
C ASN A 60 -5.99 -7.48 -13.42
N PRO A 61 -4.84 -7.20 -14.08
CA PRO A 61 -3.59 -7.94 -13.87
C PRO A 61 -3.00 -7.72 -12.47
N LYS A 62 -3.14 -6.51 -11.92
CA LYS A 62 -2.69 -6.19 -10.56
C LYS A 62 -3.45 -7.02 -9.53
N VAL A 63 -4.78 -7.06 -9.65
CA VAL A 63 -5.62 -7.90 -8.79
C VAL A 63 -5.22 -9.36 -8.92
N ASN A 64 -5.13 -9.88 -10.14
CA ASN A 64 -4.71 -11.27 -10.42
C ASN A 64 -3.39 -11.67 -9.74
N ASN A 65 -2.41 -10.77 -9.77
CA ASN A 65 -1.11 -10.98 -9.13
C ASN A 65 -1.24 -11.08 -7.61
N MET A 66 -2.06 -10.22 -6.99
CA MET A 66 -2.20 -10.15 -5.54
C MET A 66 -3.10 -11.24 -4.93
N LEU A 67 -3.90 -11.96 -5.73
CA LEU A 67 -4.87 -12.93 -5.21
C LEU A 67 -4.23 -14.05 -4.38
N ASN A 68 -3.05 -14.54 -4.78
CA ASN A 68 -2.34 -15.57 -4.01
C ASN A 68 -1.91 -15.05 -2.64
N GLY A 69 -1.41 -13.81 -2.58
CA GLY A 69 -1.10 -13.14 -1.31
C GLY A 69 -2.34 -12.89 -0.47
N TYR A 70 -3.42 -12.38 -1.07
CA TYR A 70 -4.68 -12.10 -0.36
C TYR A 70 -5.24 -13.33 0.37
N ASP A 71 -5.23 -14.48 -0.30
CA ASP A 71 -5.73 -15.75 0.26
C ASP A 71 -4.87 -16.24 1.45
N LYS A 72 -3.58 -15.90 1.47
CA LYS A 72 -2.63 -16.30 2.52
C LYS A 72 -2.49 -15.28 3.63
N ALA A 73 -2.93 -14.05 3.43
CA ALA A 73 -2.84 -13.00 4.42
C ALA A 73 -3.60 -13.36 5.70
N GLN A 74 -2.89 -13.33 6.82
CA GLN A 74 -3.32 -13.81 8.13
C GLN A 74 -3.92 -12.69 8.98
N TYR A 75 -3.54 -11.44 8.71
CA TYR A 75 -3.93 -10.29 9.52
C TYR A 75 -5.24 -9.63 9.05
N PRO A 76 -5.99 -8.98 9.97
CA PRO A 76 -7.27 -8.34 9.66
C PRO A 76 -7.12 -6.99 8.93
N LEU A 77 -5.94 -6.37 9.00
CA LEU A 77 -5.60 -5.20 8.21
C LEU A 77 -4.71 -5.63 7.05
N LEU A 78 -5.08 -5.21 5.85
CA LEU A 78 -4.27 -5.42 4.65
C LEU A 78 -3.70 -4.10 4.19
N MET A 79 -2.45 -4.16 3.77
CA MET A 79 -1.80 -3.09 3.06
C MET A 79 -1.51 -3.54 1.64
N ILE A 80 -1.96 -2.78 0.64
CA ILE A 80 -1.50 -2.91 -0.73
C ILE A 80 -0.46 -1.81 -0.95
N SER A 81 0.74 -2.19 -1.40
CA SER A 81 1.85 -1.27 -1.67
C SER A 81 2.49 -1.62 -3.00
N ASP A 82 2.55 -0.65 -3.91
CA ASP A 82 3.22 -0.85 -5.19
C ASP A 82 4.75 -0.94 -5.01
N SER A 83 5.42 -1.74 -5.85
CA SER A 83 6.87 -1.96 -5.78
C SER A 83 7.71 -0.72 -6.14
N SER A 84 7.09 0.28 -6.76
CA SER A 84 7.72 1.56 -7.11
C SER A 84 7.76 2.55 -5.95
N ILE A 85 7.12 2.24 -4.81
CA ILE A 85 7.00 3.14 -3.67
C ILE A 85 8.12 2.95 -2.67
N LYS A 86 8.61 4.09 -2.16
CA LYS A 86 9.50 4.16 -1.00
C LYS A 86 8.71 4.68 0.20
N MET A 87 8.83 4.00 1.32
CA MET A 87 8.21 4.42 2.58
C MET A 87 9.28 4.90 3.56
N LYS A 88 8.94 5.92 4.36
CA LYS A 88 9.80 6.33 5.48
C LYS A 88 9.73 5.28 6.60
N PRO A 89 10.74 5.18 7.47
CA PRO A 89 10.62 4.42 8.71
C PRO A 89 9.34 4.82 9.47
N HIS A 90 8.70 3.85 10.13
CA HIS A 90 7.45 4.01 10.90
C HIS A 90 6.19 4.35 10.10
N THR A 91 6.28 4.43 8.77
CA THR A 91 5.11 4.77 7.94
C THR A 91 3.95 3.79 8.13
N LEU A 92 4.22 2.47 8.14
CA LEU A 92 3.18 1.47 8.37
C LEU A 92 2.53 1.66 9.75
N THR A 93 3.33 1.87 10.79
CA THR A 93 2.84 2.13 12.15
C THR A 93 1.96 3.37 12.20
N ASP A 94 2.37 4.45 11.55
CA ASP A 94 1.60 5.69 11.44
C ASP A 94 0.25 5.44 10.74
N MET A 95 0.23 4.74 9.61
CA MET A 95 -1.01 4.41 8.91
C MET A 95 -1.95 3.55 9.77
N VAL A 96 -1.41 2.52 10.44
CA VAL A 96 -2.20 1.64 11.33
C VAL A 96 -2.74 2.41 12.53
N SER A 97 -1.98 3.37 13.09
CA SER A 97 -2.44 4.19 14.22
C SER A 97 -3.68 5.03 13.90
N HIS A 98 -3.91 5.36 12.62
CA HIS A 98 -5.09 6.08 12.15
C HIS A 98 -6.29 5.16 11.86
N MET A 99 -6.12 3.83 11.90
CA MET A 99 -7.20 2.85 11.69
C MET A 99 -8.10 2.65 12.92
N THR A 100 -8.83 3.71 13.30
CA THR A 100 -9.85 3.63 14.38
C THR A 100 -11.07 2.79 13.96
N GLU A 101 -11.96 2.45 14.91
CA GLU A 101 -13.19 1.66 14.62
C GLU A 101 -14.08 2.30 13.54
N LYS A 102 -14.01 3.63 13.36
CA LYS A 102 -14.79 4.38 12.37
C LYS A 102 -14.07 4.58 11.04
N VAL A 103 -12.83 4.10 10.93
CA VAL A 103 -12.00 4.28 9.73
C VAL A 103 -11.90 2.93 9.01
N GLY A 104 -12.37 2.91 7.76
CA GLY A 104 -12.33 1.74 6.89
C GLY A 104 -11.05 1.62 6.06
N LEU A 105 -10.42 2.76 5.73
CA LEU A 105 -9.19 2.83 4.93
C LEU A 105 -8.36 4.05 5.33
N VAL A 106 -7.05 3.87 5.38
CA VAL A 106 -6.04 4.92 5.54
C VAL A 106 -5.10 4.85 4.35
N HIS A 107 -4.70 6.02 3.86
CA HIS A 107 -3.74 6.09 2.78
C HIS A 107 -2.79 7.26 2.91
N GLN A 108 -1.80 7.29 2.03
CA GLN A 108 -0.83 8.36 1.95
C GLN A 108 -0.97 9.15 0.66
N VAL A 109 -0.61 10.42 0.72
CA VAL A 109 -0.45 11.25 -0.47
C VAL A 109 0.95 11.00 -1.04
N PRO A 110 1.10 10.43 -2.25
CA PRO A 110 2.40 10.15 -2.84
C PRO A 110 3.10 11.45 -3.22
N ILE A 111 4.41 11.49 -2.98
CA ILE A 111 5.30 12.57 -3.41
C ILE A 111 6.43 11.92 -4.22
N MET A 112 6.72 12.49 -5.38
CA MET A 112 7.81 12.00 -6.24
C MET A 112 9.16 12.28 -5.59
N CYS A 113 10.04 11.27 -5.59
CA CYS A 113 11.45 11.46 -5.25
C CYS A 113 12.18 12.14 -6.40
N ASP A 114 13.14 13.02 -6.04
CA ASP A 114 14.08 13.59 -7.00
C ASP A 114 14.76 12.48 -7.82
N GLY A 115 14.93 12.71 -9.11
CA GLY A 115 15.45 11.71 -10.03
C GLY A 115 15.86 12.30 -11.38
N ASP A 116 15.92 11.47 -12.40
CA ASP A 116 16.26 11.86 -13.75
C ASP A 116 15.31 12.94 -14.29
N LEU A 117 15.86 13.90 -15.03
CA LEU A 117 15.10 15.02 -15.59
C LEU A 117 14.43 14.66 -16.93
N SER A 118 13.99 13.41 -17.10
CA SER A 118 13.21 13.04 -18.28
C SER A 118 11.88 13.80 -18.29
N PHE A 119 11.38 14.15 -19.48
CA PHE A 119 10.16 14.94 -19.62
C PHE A 119 8.96 14.30 -18.92
N CYS A 120 8.75 12.99 -19.12
CA CYS A 120 7.65 12.25 -18.47
C CYS A 120 7.73 12.34 -16.94
N ARG A 121 8.93 12.18 -16.37
CA ARG A 121 9.13 12.22 -14.92
C ARG A 121 8.93 13.61 -14.34
N GLN A 122 9.33 14.66 -15.06
CA GLN A 122 9.03 16.05 -14.68
C GLN A 122 7.53 16.33 -14.67
N VAL A 123 6.78 15.81 -15.66
CA VAL A 123 5.33 15.92 -15.70
C VAL A 123 4.69 15.22 -14.49
N GLU A 124 5.11 13.99 -14.18
CA GLU A 124 4.65 13.26 -12.99
C GLU A 124 4.99 13.99 -11.69
N GLN A 125 6.20 14.57 -11.59
CA GLN A 125 6.63 15.34 -10.42
C GLN A 125 5.75 16.57 -10.20
N VAL A 126 5.43 17.32 -11.26
CA VAL A 126 4.51 18.47 -11.18
C VAL A 126 3.09 18.02 -10.85
N TRP A 127 2.64 16.88 -11.37
CA TRP A 127 1.31 16.34 -11.07
C TRP A 127 1.18 15.92 -9.61
N PHE A 128 2.05 15.03 -9.12
CA PHE A 128 1.99 14.50 -7.75
C PHE A 128 2.36 15.55 -6.70
N GLY A 129 3.39 16.37 -6.97
CA GLY A 129 3.81 17.45 -6.08
C GLY A 129 2.90 18.67 -6.10
N GLY A 130 2.03 18.80 -7.11
CA GLY A 130 1.17 19.95 -7.32
C GLY A 130 -0.31 19.58 -7.34
N ALA A 131 -0.82 19.21 -8.51
CA ALA A 131 -2.26 19.05 -8.76
C ALA A 131 -2.91 18.00 -7.85
N HIS A 132 -2.29 16.81 -7.74
CA HIS A 132 -2.80 15.70 -6.95
C HIS A 132 -2.92 16.08 -5.46
N ALA A 133 -1.83 16.59 -4.86
CA ALA A 133 -1.83 17.01 -3.46
C ALA A 133 -2.90 18.08 -3.16
N ARG A 134 -3.12 19.05 -4.07
CA ARG A 134 -4.16 20.07 -3.91
C ARG A 134 -5.57 19.48 -3.96
N ILE A 135 -5.82 18.53 -4.86
CA ILE A 135 -7.13 17.84 -4.95
C ILE A 135 -7.43 17.10 -3.65
N TYR A 136 -6.44 16.43 -3.04
CA TYR A 136 -6.63 15.72 -1.78
C TYR A 136 -6.86 16.66 -0.59
N LEU A 137 -6.16 17.79 -0.55
CA LEU A 137 -6.42 18.83 0.46
C LEU A 137 -7.84 19.39 0.31
N PHE A 138 -8.30 19.64 -0.92
CA PHE A 138 -9.67 20.05 -1.18
C PHE A 138 -10.67 18.96 -0.77
N ALA A 139 -10.45 17.71 -1.18
CA ALA A 139 -11.31 16.59 -0.83
C ALA A 139 -11.47 16.44 0.68
N ASN A 140 -10.36 16.50 1.43
CA ASN A 140 -10.37 16.49 2.89
C ASN A 140 -11.11 17.70 3.48
N ALA A 141 -10.91 18.91 2.95
CA ALA A 141 -11.57 20.12 3.45
C ALA A 141 -13.11 20.09 3.27
N PHE A 142 -13.60 19.41 2.24
CA PHE A 142 -15.02 19.31 1.92
C PHE A 142 -15.65 17.95 2.27
N GLY A 143 -14.90 17.04 2.89
CA GLY A 143 -15.39 15.72 3.30
C GLY A 143 -15.66 14.76 2.14
N PHE A 144 -15.01 14.95 0.98
CA PHE A 144 -15.08 14.00 -0.11
C PHE A 144 -14.16 12.81 0.16
N ASN A 145 -14.74 11.62 0.25
CA ASN A 145 -14.00 10.38 0.31
C ASN A 145 -13.84 9.84 -1.11
N CYS A 146 -12.69 10.09 -1.71
CA CYS A 146 -12.29 9.57 -3.00
C CYS A 146 -10.79 9.35 -2.97
N MET A 147 -10.37 8.19 -3.44
CA MET A 147 -9.02 7.73 -3.18
C MET A 147 -8.51 6.91 -4.34
N THR A 148 -7.33 7.31 -4.79
CA THR A 148 -6.51 6.66 -5.80
C THR A 148 -5.06 6.71 -5.32
N SER A 149 -4.50 5.61 -4.86
CA SER A 149 -3.10 5.63 -4.41
C SER A 149 -2.33 4.37 -4.74
N MET A 150 -1.02 4.53 -4.58
CA MET A 150 -0.02 3.49 -4.72
C MET A 150 0.20 2.72 -3.39
N SER A 151 -0.45 3.15 -2.31
CA SER A 151 -0.34 2.57 -0.97
C SER A 151 -1.56 2.88 -0.09
N CYS A 152 -2.27 1.84 0.35
CA CYS A 152 -3.41 1.97 1.26
C CYS A 152 -3.48 0.81 2.26
N VAL A 153 -3.97 1.11 3.47
CA VAL A 153 -4.28 0.15 4.53
C VAL A 153 -5.79 0.11 4.71
N PHE A 154 -6.39 -1.07 4.73
CA PHE A 154 -7.83 -1.23 4.90
C PHE A 154 -8.17 -2.51 5.67
N ARG A 155 -9.43 -2.64 6.12
CA ARG A 155 -9.90 -3.83 6.82
C ARG A 155 -10.22 -4.95 5.83
N LYS A 156 -9.54 -6.09 5.93
CA LYS A 156 -9.75 -7.27 5.08
C LYS A 156 -11.22 -7.68 5.00
N LYS A 157 -11.89 -7.68 6.16
CA LYS A 157 -13.31 -8.04 6.32
C LYS A 157 -14.23 -7.31 5.34
N ILE A 158 -13.94 -6.04 5.02
CA ILE A 158 -14.79 -5.25 4.12
C ILE A 158 -14.81 -5.87 2.72
N LEU A 159 -13.66 -6.32 2.22
CA LEU A 159 -13.57 -7.03 0.94
C LEU A 159 -14.08 -8.46 1.04
N ASP A 160 -13.77 -9.19 2.12
CA ASP A 160 -14.24 -10.57 2.31
C ASP A 160 -15.77 -10.67 2.22
N GLU A 161 -16.49 -9.69 2.77
CA GLU A 161 -17.95 -9.60 2.68
C GLU A 161 -18.48 -9.40 1.26
N GLU A 162 -17.69 -8.85 0.34
CA GLU A 162 -18.04 -8.66 -1.08
C GLU A 162 -17.55 -9.79 -1.99
N GLY A 163 -17.11 -10.91 -1.42
CA GLY A 163 -16.52 -12.02 -2.19
C GLY A 163 -15.01 -11.92 -2.36
N GLY A 164 -14.34 -11.13 -1.51
CA GLY A 164 -12.89 -10.99 -1.46
C GLY A 164 -12.33 -10.09 -2.55
N LEU A 165 -11.00 -10.13 -2.71
CA LEU A 165 -10.28 -9.28 -3.65
C LEU A 165 -10.66 -9.54 -5.13
N VAL A 166 -11.20 -10.72 -5.44
CA VAL A 166 -11.70 -11.08 -6.78
C VAL A 166 -12.80 -10.11 -7.25
N SER A 167 -13.63 -9.62 -6.33
CA SER A 167 -14.70 -8.64 -6.62
C SER A 167 -14.16 -7.36 -7.27
N MET A 168 -12.91 -7.00 -6.96
CA MET A 168 -12.25 -5.81 -7.52
C MET A 168 -11.65 -6.05 -8.91
N GLY A 169 -11.59 -7.30 -9.37
CA GLY A 169 -10.88 -7.70 -10.57
C GLY A 169 -11.46 -7.22 -11.90
N ASN A 170 -12.69 -6.70 -11.89
CA ASN A 170 -13.33 -6.10 -13.06
C ASN A 170 -13.05 -4.60 -13.21
N TYR A 171 -12.36 -3.99 -12.25
CA TYR A 171 -12.10 -2.56 -12.22
C TYR A 171 -10.63 -2.28 -12.45
N LEU A 172 -10.29 -1.36 -13.36
CA LEU A 172 -8.92 -0.90 -13.55
C LEU A 172 -8.41 0.01 -12.42
N GLY A 173 -9.31 0.73 -11.76
CA GLY A 173 -9.01 1.54 -10.57
C GLY A 173 -9.56 0.86 -9.32
N GLU A 174 -8.98 -0.28 -8.94
CA GLU A 174 -9.50 -1.09 -7.82
C GLU A 174 -9.55 -0.33 -6.50
N ASP A 175 -8.62 0.61 -6.30
CA ASP A 175 -8.53 1.48 -5.13
C ASP A 175 -9.71 2.45 -5.01
N PHE A 176 -10.14 3.03 -6.12
CA PHE A 176 -11.33 3.88 -6.17
C PHE A 176 -12.58 3.07 -5.82
N PHE A 177 -12.75 1.89 -6.42
CA PHE A 177 -13.92 1.05 -6.15
C PHE A 177 -13.91 0.44 -4.74
N LEU A 178 -12.73 0.10 -4.21
CA LEU A 178 -12.57 -0.25 -2.80
C LEU A 178 -13.02 0.89 -1.89
N THR A 179 -12.69 2.13 -2.25
CA THR A 179 -13.12 3.31 -1.48
C THR A 179 -14.63 3.49 -1.54
N GLN A 180 -15.25 3.35 -2.72
CA GLN A 180 -16.71 3.39 -2.85
C GLN A 180 -17.40 2.31 -2.03
N LEU A 181 -16.84 1.09 -2.02
CA LEU A 181 -17.35 0.01 -1.19
C LEU A 181 -17.31 0.37 0.29
N ILE A 182 -16.21 0.95 0.76
CA ILE A 182 -16.03 1.33 2.16
C ILE A 182 -16.99 2.45 2.57
N ILE A 183 -17.25 3.42 1.70
CA ILE A 183 -18.18 4.53 1.97
C ILE A 183 -19.62 4.04 2.12
N ASN A 184 -19.99 2.96 1.41
CA ASN A 184 -21.35 2.44 1.39
C ASN A 184 -21.66 1.48 2.56
N LYS A 185 -20.73 1.27 3.51
CA LYS A 185 -20.90 0.44 4.71
C LYS A 185 -20.86 1.27 5.99
#